data_AF-A0A329RCK7-F1
#
_entry.id   AF-A0A329RCK7-F1
#
_cell.length_a   1.000
_cell.length_b   1.000
_cell.length_c   1.000
_cell.angle_alpha   90.00
_cell.angle_beta   90.00
_cell.angle_gamma   90.00
#
_symmetry.space_group_name_H-M   'P 1'
#
loop_
_entity.id
_entity.type
_entity.pdbx_description
1 polymer ?
#
loop_
_entity_poly.entity_id
_entity_poly.type
_entity_poly.pdbx_seq_one_letter_code
_entity_poly.pdbx_strand_id
1 'polypeptide(L)'
;TFAPTDETTDAPTQDPYAQTDAPTESTTFAPTDDPTDAPTDGPTDAPTEPPTPCDNQGINGIGVENKVRYNNADIYSTTPGPRNSQSWHSCCRSCYNDLNCYAFSFQQTSSDSVCELTTSTSGREEDQQNWQAGNMGRAS
;
A
#
# COMPACT_ATOMS: atom_id res chain seq x y z
N THR A 1 113.59 -44.05 -11.24
CA THR A 1 112.35 -44.57 -11.82
C THR A 1 111.53 -45.12 -10.68
N PHE A 2 110.47 -44.41 -10.31
CA PHE A 2 109.59 -44.78 -9.19
C PHE A 2 108.33 -45.45 -9.75
N ALA A 3 108.00 -46.60 -9.21
CA ALA A 3 106.66 -47.16 -9.24
C ALA A 3 106.34 -47.57 -7.81
N PRO A 4 105.17 -47.17 -7.31
CA PRO A 4 104.36 -48.12 -6.57
C PRO A 4 102.92 -48.15 -7.07
N THR A 5 102.37 -49.35 -7.03
CA THR A 5 100.98 -49.75 -7.27
C THR A 5 100.18 -49.64 -5.98
N ASP A 6 98.86 -49.55 -6.16
CA ASP A 6 97.77 -49.94 -5.26
C ASP A 6 97.18 -48.84 -4.37
N GLU A 7 96.04 -48.30 -4.81
CA GLU A 7 95.13 -47.52 -3.96
C GLU A 7 93.68 -47.90 -4.29
N THR A 8 93.15 -48.80 -3.46
CA THR A 8 91.94 -48.64 -2.63
C THR A 8 90.62 -48.28 -3.33
N THR A 9 89.71 -49.26 -3.41
CA THR A 9 88.29 -49.05 -3.77
C THR A 9 87.48 -48.55 -2.58
N ASP A 10 86.86 -47.41 -2.83
CA ASP A 10 85.98 -46.58 -2.01
C ASP A 10 84.60 -47.23 -1.78
N ALA A 11 84.12 -47.19 -0.53
CA ALA A 11 82.71 -47.31 -0.22
C ALA A 11 82.38 -46.52 1.05
N PRO A 12 81.62 -45.42 0.94
CA PRO A 12 80.87 -44.85 2.05
C PRO A 12 79.37 -44.92 1.74
N THR A 13 78.55 -45.52 2.60
CA THR A 13 78.02 -45.00 3.87
C THR A 13 76.57 -44.56 3.67
N GLN A 14 75.68 -45.26 4.38
CA GLN A 14 74.25 -44.97 4.48
C GLN A 14 74.02 -43.57 5.04
N ASP A 15 73.15 -42.81 4.39
CA ASP A 15 72.78 -41.45 4.75
C ASP A 15 71.55 -41.44 5.68
N PRO A 16 71.64 -40.91 6.92
CA PRO A 16 70.51 -40.78 7.81
C PRO A 16 70.12 -39.30 8.02
N TYR A 17 68.86 -38.98 7.65
CA TYR A 17 68.04 -37.84 8.06
C TYR A 17 68.29 -36.47 7.40
N ALA A 18 67.34 -36.04 6.57
CA ALA A 18 66.98 -34.63 6.42
C ALA A 18 65.49 -34.44 6.70
N GLN A 19 65.23 -33.80 7.84
CA GLN A 19 63.95 -33.31 8.35
C GLN A 19 63.30 -32.34 7.35
N THR A 20 61.98 -32.39 7.18
CA THR A 20 61.22 -31.28 6.61
C THR A 20 59.93 -31.10 7.41
N ASP A 21 59.91 -30.02 8.17
CA ASP A 21 58.79 -29.45 8.89
C ASP A 21 57.68 -28.95 7.94
N ALA A 22 56.45 -29.45 8.11
CA ALA A 22 55.21 -28.67 7.98
C ALA A 22 53.96 -29.51 8.31
N PRO A 23 53.22 -29.20 9.39
CA PRO A 23 51.79 -29.44 9.46
C PRO A 23 51.07 -28.11 9.25
N THR A 24 50.47 -27.90 8.08
CA THR A 24 49.53 -26.78 7.88
C THR A 24 48.19 -27.19 8.48
N GLU A 25 47.98 -26.77 9.73
CA GLU A 25 46.68 -26.65 10.38
C GLU A 25 45.73 -25.78 9.54
N SER A 26 44.54 -26.29 9.21
CA SER A 26 43.26 -25.61 9.49
C SER A 26 42.11 -26.38 8.84
N THR A 27 41.40 -27.14 9.67
CA THR A 27 40.04 -27.59 9.43
C THR A 27 39.10 -26.38 9.33
N THR A 28 38.69 -26.01 8.12
CA THR A 28 37.57 -25.07 7.95
C THR A 28 36.27 -25.81 8.21
N PHE A 29 35.69 -25.54 9.38
CA PHE A 29 34.36 -25.97 9.77
C PHE A 29 33.27 -25.15 9.06
N ALA A 30 32.14 -25.86 8.86
CA ALA A 30 30.76 -25.43 8.61
C ALA A 30 30.29 -25.29 7.15
N PRO A 31 29.26 -26.06 6.72
CA PRO A 31 28.39 -25.62 5.65
C PRO A 31 27.64 -24.37 6.14
N THR A 32 27.65 -23.32 5.33
CA THR A 32 26.88 -22.10 5.54
C THR A 32 25.40 -22.45 5.66
N ASP A 33 24.79 -21.92 6.72
CA ASP A 33 23.37 -21.92 7.09
C ASP A 33 22.37 -22.13 5.93
N ASP A 34 21.40 -23.00 6.19
CA ASP A 34 20.13 -23.17 5.49
C ASP A 34 19.56 -21.83 4.97
N PRO A 35 18.86 -21.80 3.82
CA PRO A 35 17.99 -20.69 3.52
C PRO A 35 16.88 -20.66 4.57
N THR A 36 17.02 -19.78 5.57
CA THR A 36 15.94 -19.50 6.50
C THR A 36 14.79 -18.90 5.68
N ASP A 37 13.79 -19.73 5.48
CA ASP A 37 12.46 -19.41 4.98
C ASP A 37 11.90 -18.27 5.83
N ALA A 38 11.96 -17.04 5.33
CA ALA A 38 11.07 -16.00 5.77
C ALA A 38 10.00 -15.89 4.68
N PRO A 39 8.74 -16.26 4.95
CA PRO A 39 7.68 -15.89 4.04
C PRO A 39 7.68 -14.37 3.99
N THR A 40 7.98 -13.82 2.82
CA THR A 40 7.66 -12.44 2.48
C THR A 40 6.25 -12.20 2.96
N ASP A 41 6.05 -11.26 3.90
CA ASP A 41 4.73 -10.78 4.30
C ASP A 41 3.90 -10.65 3.02
N GLY A 42 2.87 -11.49 2.90
CA GLY A 42 1.94 -11.36 1.80
C GLY A 42 1.37 -9.94 1.80
N PRO A 43 0.81 -9.45 0.69
CA PRO A 43 0.06 -8.21 0.76
C PRO A 43 -0.97 -8.36 1.87
N THR A 44 -0.81 -7.58 2.93
CA THR A 44 -1.91 -7.36 3.87
C THR A 44 -2.97 -6.68 3.00
N ASP A 45 -3.92 -7.45 2.49
CA ASP A 45 -5.13 -6.90 1.90
C ASP A 45 -5.74 -6.05 3.01
N ALA A 46 -5.56 -4.73 2.92
CA ALA A 46 -6.24 -3.80 3.79
C ALA A 46 -7.73 -4.18 3.75
N PRO A 47 -8.45 -4.15 4.90
CA PRO A 47 -9.88 -4.43 4.87
C PRO A 47 -10.51 -3.45 3.89
N THR A 48 -10.93 -3.98 2.74
CA THR A 48 -11.74 -3.22 1.80
C THR A 48 -13.01 -2.88 2.57
N GLU A 49 -13.24 -1.60 2.83
CA GLU A 49 -14.50 -1.17 3.44
C GLU A 49 -15.65 -1.78 2.64
N PRO A 50 -16.70 -2.29 3.32
CA PRO A 50 -17.82 -2.87 2.61
C PRO A 50 -18.40 -1.83 1.64
N PRO A 51 -18.82 -2.24 0.44
CA PRO A 51 -19.37 -1.32 -0.54
C PRO A 51 -20.57 -0.59 0.07
N THR A 52 -20.56 0.73 -0.07
CA THR A 52 -21.64 1.61 0.35
C THR A 52 -22.65 1.77 -0.79
N PRO A 53 -23.91 2.13 -0.50
CA PRO A 53 -24.86 2.55 -1.53
C PRO A 53 -24.36 3.72 -2.39
N CYS A 54 -23.38 4.50 -1.93
CA CYS A 54 -22.74 5.58 -2.70
C CYS A 54 -21.80 5.08 -3.81
N ASP A 55 -21.37 3.80 -3.78
CA ASP A 55 -20.52 3.18 -4.80
C ASP A 55 -21.29 2.74 -6.05
N ASN A 56 -22.62 2.72 -5.99
CA ASN A 56 -23.46 2.31 -7.11
C ASN A 56 -24.53 3.37 -7.43
N GLN A 57 -24.44 4.05 -8.57
CA GLN A 57 -25.47 5.01 -9.02
C GLN A 57 -26.70 4.32 -9.67
N GLY A 58 -27.04 3.09 -9.26
CA GLY A 58 -28.03 2.23 -9.92
C GLY A 58 -29.16 1.75 -8.98
N ILE A 59 -29.90 0.70 -9.41
CA ILE A 59 -31.12 0.19 -8.76
C ILE A 59 -30.97 -0.11 -7.25
N ASN A 60 -29.75 -0.48 -6.81
CA ASN A 60 -29.46 -0.86 -5.43
C ASN A 60 -28.60 0.18 -4.66
N GLY A 61 -28.43 1.40 -5.18
CA GLY A 61 -27.63 2.42 -4.53
C GLY A 61 -28.28 3.81 -4.52
N ILE A 62 -27.53 4.80 -4.03
CA ILE A 62 -28.00 6.18 -3.93
C ILE A 62 -28.02 6.77 -5.35
N GLY A 63 -29.22 7.16 -5.81
CA GLY A 63 -29.36 7.91 -7.06
C GLY A 63 -28.73 9.29 -6.95
N VAL A 64 -27.84 9.62 -7.89
CA VAL A 64 -27.22 10.94 -7.97
C VAL A 64 -27.80 11.69 -9.16
N GLU A 65 -28.46 12.80 -8.85
CA GLU A 65 -29.11 13.67 -9.81
C GLU A 65 -28.19 14.83 -10.18
N ASN A 66 -27.93 15.01 -11.47
CA ASN A 66 -27.17 16.15 -11.97
C ASN A 66 -28.07 17.39 -12.04
N LYS A 67 -27.48 18.56 -11.80
CA LYS A 67 -28.15 19.87 -11.78
C LYS A 67 -29.25 20.01 -10.72
N VAL A 68 -29.12 19.28 -9.62
CA VAL A 68 -30.05 19.33 -8.49
C VAL A 68 -29.30 19.80 -7.24
N ARG A 69 -29.97 20.62 -6.42
CA ARG A 69 -29.53 21.02 -5.08
C ARG A 69 -30.72 21.00 -4.13
N TYR A 70 -30.52 20.53 -2.91
CA TYR A 70 -31.46 20.69 -1.80
C TYR A 70 -31.13 21.99 -1.06
N ASN A 71 -31.79 23.08 -1.45
CA ASN A 71 -31.59 24.42 -0.88
C ASN A 71 -32.68 24.73 0.14
N ASN A 72 -32.43 24.39 1.40
CA ASN A 72 -33.38 24.55 2.50
C ASN A 72 -32.69 25.07 3.77
N ALA A 73 -33.48 25.48 4.77
CA ALA A 73 -32.96 25.95 6.06
C ALA A 73 -32.41 24.81 6.94
N ASP A 74 -32.65 23.56 6.54
CA ASP A 74 -32.28 22.34 7.25
C ASP A 74 -30.86 21.84 6.85
N ILE A 75 -30.13 22.61 6.04
CA ILE A 75 -28.71 22.39 5.78
C ILE A 75 -27.94 22.64 7.08
N TYR A 76 -27.35 21.58 7.63
CA TYR A 76 -26.66 21.64 8.92
C TYR A 76 -25.13 21.54 8.79
N SER A 77 -24.64 21.13 7.61
CA SER A 77 -23.20 21.08 7.32
C SER A 77 -22.94 21.61 5.92
N THR A 78 -21.98 22.53 5.80
CA THR A 78 -21.47 23.05 4.54
C THR A 78 -19.95 23.01 4.58
N THR A 79 -19.35 22.14 3.78
CA THR A 79 -17.90 21.93 3.73
C THR A 79 -17.36 22.47 2.39
N PRO A 80 -16.79 23.68 2.37
CA PRO A 80 -16.09 24.20 1.21
C PRO A 80 -14.65 23.66 1.12
N GLY A 81 -14.12 23.58 -0.09
CA GLY A 81 -12.73 23.25 -0.33
C GLY A 81 -12.30 23.48 -1.77
N PRO A 82 -10.99 23.38 -2.09
CA PRO A 82 -10.51 23.44 -3.46
C PRO A 82 -11.21 22.40 -4.35
N ARG A 83 -11.33 22.66 -5.65
CA ARG A 83 -12.10 21.86 -6.64
C ARG A 83 -12.08 20.35 -6.43
N ASN A 84 -10.90 19.78 -6.21
CA ASN A 84 -10.69 18.33 -6.15
C ASN A 84 -10.39 17.80 -4.74
N SER A 85 -10.59 18.63 -3.70
CA SER A 85 -10.42 18.21 -2.31
C SER A 85 -11.53 17.25 -1.84
N GLN A 86 -12.66 17.25 -2.54
CA GLN A 86 -13.83 16.43 -2.29
C GLN A 86 -14.57 16.16 -3.60
N SER A 87 -15.52 15.23 -3.54
CA SER A 87 -16.35 14.80 -4.67
C SER A 87 -17.79 14.61 -4.22
N TRP A 88 -18.72 14.48 -5.17
CA TRP A 88 -20.09 14.03 -4.87
C TRP A 88 -20.07 12.71 -4.11
N HIS A 89 -19.08 11.86 -4.38
CA HIS A 89 -18.96 10.54 -3.81
C HIS A 89 -18.57 10.59 -2.33
N SER A 90 -17.55 11.38 -1.97
CA SER A 90 -17.19 11.61 -0.57
C SER A 90 -18.30 12.34 0.19
N CYS A 91 -19.02 13.26 -0.47
CA CYS A 91 -20.18 13.94 0.11
C CYS A 91 -21.33 12.97 0.41
N CYS A 92 -21.61 12.05 -0.52
CA CYS A 92 -22.57 10.96 -0.31
C CYS A 92 -22.19 10.09 0.88
N ARG A 93 -20.91 9.66 0.99
CA ARG A 93 -20.45 8.83 2.12
C ARG A 93 -20.59 9.55 3.46
N SER A 94 -20.24 10.84 3.52
CA SER A 94 -20.45 11.66 4.72
C SER A 94 -21.91 11.70 5.13
N CYS A 95 -22.82 11.90 4.18
CA CYS A 95 -24.25 11.87 4.43
C CYS A 95 -24.74 10.48 4.86
N TYR A 96 -24.34 9.43 4.17
CA TYR A 96 -24.76 8.07 4.47
C TYR A 96 -24.37 7.63 5.89
N ASN A 97 -23.18 8.02 6.34
CA ASN A 97 -22.66 7.70 7.67
C ASN A 97 -23.26 8.55 8.79
N ASP A 98 -23.96 9.64 8.46
CA ASP A 98 -24.68 10.46 9.44
C ASP A 98 -26.17 10.11 9.41
N LEU A 99 -26.70 9.65 10.56
CA LEU A 99 -28.11 9.27 10.64
C LEU A 99 -29.08 10.45 10.45
N ASN A 100 -28.62 11.67 10.68
CA ASN A 100 -29.40 12.88 10.51
C ASN A 100 -29.41 13.38 9.07
N CYS A 101 -28.58 12.83 8.18
CA CYS A 101 -28.53 13.29 6.80
C CYS A 101 -29.58 12.58 5.94
N TYR A 102 -30.44 13.37 5.30
CA TYR A 102 -31.50 12.89 4.42
C TYR A 102 -31.17 13.14 2.95
N ALA A 103 -30.37 14.16 2.66
CA ALA A 103 -29.85 14.39 1.33
C ALA A 103 -28.50 15.12 1.39
N PHE A 104 -27.69 14.91 0.35
CA PHE A 104 -26.50 15.69 0.11
C PHE A 104 -26.65 16.53 -1.15
N SER A 105 -25.97 17.68 -1.19
CA SER A 105 -25.76 18.47 -2.41
C SER A 105 -24.27 18.78 -2.56
N PHE A 106 -23.71 18.53 -3.73
CA PHE A 106 -22.31 18.75 -4.04
C PHE A 106 -22.17 19.70 -5.21
N GLN A 107 -21.43 20.78 -5.04
CA GLN A 107 -21.05 21.70 -6.12
C GLN A 107 -19.57 21.52 -6.45
N GLN A 108 -19.22 21.61 -7.74
CA GLN A 108 -17.84 21.74 -8.18
C GLN A 108 -17.69 22.77 -9.30
N THR A 109 -16.95 23.84 -9.05
CA THR A 109 -16.65 24.87 -10.04
C THR A 109 -15.28 24.61 -10.71
N SER A 110 -14.74 25.61 -11.41
CA SER A 110 -13.38 25.55 -11.96
C SER A 110 -12.28 25.59 -10.89
N SER A 111 -12.58 26.11 -9.69
CA SER A 111 -11.59 26.37 -8.63
C SER A 111 -11.96 25.73 -7.30
N ASP A 112 -13.25 25.56 -7.04
CA ASP A 112 -13.78 25.26 -5.72
C ASP A 112 -14.76 24.10 -5.77
N SER A 113 -15.07 23.58 -4.59
CA SER A 113 -16.09 22.56 -4.35
C SER A 113 -16.77 22.82 -3.02
N VAL A 114 -18.05 22.41 -2.91
CA VAL A 114 -18.85 22.55 -1.69
C VAL A 114 -19.67 21.28 -1.51
N CYS A 115 -19.72 20.76 -0.28
CA CYS A 115 -20.55 19.62 0.11
C CYS A 115 -21.51 20.10 1.19
N GLU A 116 -22.80 19.97 0.92
CA GLU A 116 -23.89 20.35 1.82
C GLU A 116 -24.64 19.09 2.25
N LEU A 117 -24.88 18.96 3.56
CA LEU A 117 -25.69 17.91 4.15
C LEU A 117 -26.93 18.55 4.78
N THR A 118 -28.10 17.95 4.53
CA THR A 118 -29.38 18.47 5.04
C THR A 118 -30.17 17.39 5.76
N THR A 119 -30.92 17.79 6.79
CA THR A 119 -31.82 16.89 7.52
C THR A 119 -33.19 16.72 6.85
N SER A 120 -33.37 17.24 5.63
CA SER A 120 -34.64 17.22 4.90
C SER A 120 -34.43 17.04 3.41
N THR A 121 -35.41 16.46 2.70
CA THR A 121 -35.43 16.40 1.23
C THR A 121 -36.26 17.54 0.62
N SER A 122 -36.64 18.53 1.43
CA SER A 122 -37.34 19.73 0.99
C SER A 122 -36.42 20.68 0.20
N GLY A 123 -37.01 21.68 -0.48
CA GLY A 123 -36.22 22.70 -1.19
C GLY A 123 -35.39 22.14 -2.36
N ARG A 124 -35.83 21.04 -2.96
CA ARG A 124 -35.19 20.48 -4.16
C ARG A 124 -35.35 21.45 -5.33
N GLU A 125 -34.25 22.04 -5.77
CA GLU A 125 -34.15 22.93 -6.92
C GLU A 125 -33.53 22.17 -8.09
N GLU A 126 -34.07 22.37 -9.29
CA GLU A 126 -33.53 21.84 -10.55
C GLU A 126 -32.77 22.93 -11.31
N ASP A 127 -32.12 22.55 -12.42
CA ASP A 127 -31.31 23.42 -13.28
C ASP A 127 -30.16 24.16 -12.58
N GLN A 128 -29.70 23.62 -11.45
CA GLN A 128 -28.59 24.18 -10.67
C GLN A 128 -27.26 23.77 -11.29
N GLN A 129 -26.66 24.65 -12.10
CA GLN A 129 -25.42 24.35 -12.81
C GLN A 129 -24.29 23.96 -11.85
N ASN A 130 -23.54 22.92 -12.21
CA ASN A 130 -22.41 22.36 -11.44
C ASN A 130 -22.77 21.68 -10.12
N TRP A 131 -24.06 21.43 -9.89
CA TRP A 131 -24.52 20.69 -8.72
C TRP A 131 -24.85 19.24 -9.03
N GLN A 132 -24.63 18.38 -8.05
CA GLN A 132 -25.06 16.99 -8.01
C GLN A 132 -25.65 16.72 -6.63
N ALA A 133 -26.79 16.05 -6.56
CA ALA A 133 -27.42 15.77 -5.28
C ALA A 133 -27.93 14.33 -5.21
N GLY A 134 -28.09 13.82 -3.99
CA GLY A 134 -28.64 12.49 -3.78
C GLY A 134 -29.47 12.42 -2.50
N ASN A 135 -30.60 11.72 -2.60
CA ASN A 135 -31.51 11.46 -1.49
C ASN A 135 -31.16 10.11 -0.84
N MET A 136 -31.10 10.08 0.49
CA MET A 136 -30.75 8.90 1.27
C MET A 136 -31.90 7.88 1.38
N GLY A 137 -33.10 8.19 0.87
CA GLY A 137 -34.27 7.33 0.91
C GLY A 137 -34.86 7.15 2.32
N ARG A 138 -34.46 7.99 3.27
CA ARG A 138 -34.93 8.00 4.66
C ARG A 138 -36.21 8.83 4.74
N ALA A 139 -37.16 8.42 5.58
CA ALA A 139 -38.38 9.18 5.81
C ALA A 139 -38.10 10.42 6.67
N SER A 140 -38.05 11.61 6.04
CA SER A 140 -37.78 12.92 6.65
C SER A 140 -38.86 13.37 7.62
#